data_AF-A0A363D485-F1
#
_entry.id   AF-A0A363D485-F1
#
_cell.length_a   1.000
_cell.length_b   1.000
_cell.length_c   1.000
_cell.angle_alpha   90.00
_cell.angle_beta   90.00
_cell.angle_gamma   90.00
#
_symmetry.space_group_name_H-M   'P 1'
#
loop_
_entity.id
_entity.type
_entity.pdbx_description
1 polymer ?
#
loop_
_entity_poly.entity_id
_entity_poly.type
_entity_poly.pdbx_seq_one_letter_code
_entity_poly.pdbx_strand_id
1 'polypeptide(L)'
;MKRTLLIFLIIFILMQFIQTNKENIAVDKNFEIKAPLEVMNILKTSCYDCHSNEVKYPWYSNVAPFSWVISTHITEGKKALNFSTWENYSQEDKDEKMKTIFRTAYASMPLPSYIFLHENSNLTKEQRSMIRDWTKVRSK
;
A
#
# COMPACT_ATOMS: atom_id res chain seq x y z
N MET A 1 -0.06 -16.36 -37.56
CA MET A 1 0.73 -15.27 -36.96
C MET A 1 0.00 -13.92 -37.01
N LYS A 2 -0.24 -13.31 -38.18
CA LYS A 2 -0.94 -12.00 -38.27
C LYS A 2 -2.34 -11.98 -37.63
N ARG A 3 -3.16 -13.01 -37.87
CA ARG A 3 -4.50 -13.15 -37.27
C ARG A 3 -4.46 -13.31 -35.75
N THR A 4 -3.50 -14.07 -35.23
CA THR A 4 -3.32 -14.29 -33.78
C THR A 4 -2.93 -13.00 -33.06
N LEU A 5 -1.99 -12.23 -33.62
CA LEU A 5 -1.59 -10.93 -33.06
C LEU A 5 -2.75 -9.93 -33.05
N LEU A 6 -3.56 -9.93 -34.12
CA LEU A 6 -4.76 -9.09 -34.21
C LEU A 6 -5.81 -9.47 -33.15
N ILE A 7 -6.02 -10.76 -32.89
CA ILE A 7 -6.92 -11.24 -31.83
C ILE A 7 -6.43 -10.74 -30.46
N PHE A 8 -5.15 -10.90 -30.13
CA PHE A 8 -4.61 -10.41 -28.86
C PHE A 8 -4.71 -8.89 -28.73
N LEU A 9 -4.48 -8.14 -29.81
CA LEU A 9 -4.63 -6.69 -29.82
C LEU A 9 -6.07 -6.27 -29.56
N ILE A 10 -7.05 -6.91 -30.21
CA ILE A 10 -8.47 -6.63 -29.97
C ILE A 10 -8.84 -6.92 -28.53
N ILE A 11 -8.43 -8.09 -27.98
CA ILE A 11 -8.68 -8.43 -26.58
C ILE A 11 -8.06 -7.38 -25.66
N PHE A 12 -6.81 -6.98 -25.89
CA PHE A 12 -6.13 -5.98 -25.09
C PHE A 12 -6.86 -4.63 -25.09
N ILE A 13 -7.33 -4.17 -26.26
CA ILE A 13 -8.12 -2.94 -26.41
C ILE A 13 -9.45 -3.06 -25.65
N LEU A 14 -10.15 -4.20 -25.79
CA LEU A 14 -11.40 -4.46 -25.07
C LEU A 14 -11.21 -4.44 -23.55
N MET A 15 -10.10 -5.00 -23.06
CA MET A 15 -9.78 -4.97 -21.63
C MET A 15 -9.62 -3.54 -21.09
N GLN A 16 -9.12 -2.58 -21.89
CA GLN A 16 -8.91 -1.20 -21.42
C GLN A 16 -10.22 -0.45 -21.09
N PHE A 17 -11.37 -0.91 -21.61
CA PHE A 17 -12.67 -0.31 -21.27
C PHE A 17 -13.14 -0.64 -19.85
N ILE A 18 -12.56 -1.64 -19.19
CA ILE A 18 -12.81 -1.93 -17.78
C ILE A 18 -11.82 -1.12 -16.95
N GLN A 19 -12.22 0.08 -16.54
CA GLN A 19 -11.38 0.96 -15.72
C GLN A 19 -11.66 0.78 -14.23
N THR A 20 -10.63 0.94 -13.40
CA THR A 20 -10.73 0.92 -11.94
C THR A 20 -10.88 2.32 -11.39
N ASN A 21 -11.73 2.48 -10.38
CA ASN A 21 -11.84 3.76 -9.67
C ASN A 21 -10.59 4.02 -8.81
N LYS A 22 -10.08 5.25 -8.85
CA LYS A 22 -8.94 5.72 -8.05
C LYS A 22 -9.42 6.86 -7.19
N GLU A 23 -9.49 6.62 -5.89
CA GLU A 23 -9.96 7.62 -4.94
C GLU A 23 -8.82 8.00 -3.99
N ASN A 24 -8.39 9.26 -4.12
CA ASN A 24 -7.64 9.97 -3.10
C ASN A 24 -8.60 10.96 -2.45
N ILE A 25 -9.30 10.48 -1.42
CA ILE A 25 -10.17 11.32 -0.60
C ILE A 25 -9.29 12.28 0.20
N ALA A 26 -9.72 13.54 0.34
CA ALA A 26 -9.02 14.50 1.17
C ALA A 26 -8.79 13.93 2.58
N VAL A 27 -7.52 13.89 3.02
CA VAL A 27 -7.16 13.32 4.32
C VAL A 27 -7.19 14.41 5.39
N ASP A 28 -8.03 14.19 6.39
CA ASP A 28 -7.97 14.95 7.63
C ASP A 28 -6.80 14.44 8.48
N LYS A 29 -5.79 15.29 8.65
CA LYS A 29 -4.56 15.01 9.40
C LYS A 29 -4.81 14.75 10.89
N ASN A 30 -5.98 15.10 11.41
CA ASN A 30 -6.37 14.76 12.78
C ASN A 30 -6.65 13.26 12.97
N PHE A 31 -7.07 12.56 11.91
CA PHE A 31 -7.36 11.12 11.94
C PHE A 31 -6.19 10.25 11.47
N GLU A 32 -5.15 10.86 10.92
CA GLU A 32 -3.94 10.16 10.46
C GLU A 32 -3.13 9.62 11.65
N ILE A 33 -2.48 8.48 11.44
CA ILE A 33 -1.54 7.91 12.42
C ILE A 33 -0.44 8.91 12.76
N LYS A 34 -0.02 8.92 14.04
CA LYS A 34 1.06 9.77 14.53
C LYS A 34 2.26 8.90 14.91
N ALA A 35 3.43 9.26 14.38
CA ALA A 35 4.70 8.63 14.69
C ALA A 35 5.82 9.67 14.70
N PRO A 36 7.00 9.36 15.26
CA PRO A 36 8.20 10.18 15.07
C PRO A 36 8.46 10.44 13.58
N LEU A 37 9.07 11.59 13.27
CA LEU A 37 9.27 12.05 11.89
C LEU A 37 9.95 11.00 11.00
N GLU A 38 10.97 10.32 11.51
CA GLU A 38 11.69 9.28 10.80
C GLU A 38 10.79 8.11 10.42
N VAL A 39 9.94 7.66 11.34
CA VAL A 39 8.98 6.57 11.09
C VAL A 39 7.92 7.03 10.10
N MET A 40 7.41 8.26 10.23
CA MET A 40 6.44 8.81 9.26
C MET A 40 7.00 8.85 7.84
N ASN A 41 8.27 9.22 7.68
CA ASN A 41 8.93 9.23 6.36
C ASN A 41 9.03 7.82 5.76
N ILE A 42 9.35 6.82 6.59
CA ILE A 42 9.40 5.42 6.17
C ILE A 42 8.02 4.94 5.74
N LEU A 43 6.98 5.18 6.55
CA LEU A 43 5.60 4.78 6.24
C LEU A 43 5.10 5.41 4.94
N LYS A 44 5.35 6.72 4.76
CA LYS A 44 4.95 7.44 3.54
C LYS A 44 5.65 6.93 2.28
N THR A 45 6.90 6.50 2.40
CA THR A 45 7.69 6.01 1.25
C THR A 45 7.37 4.56 0.92
N SER A 46 7.07 3.73 1.93
CA SER A 46 7.08 2.28 1.78
C SER A 46 5.72 1.62 1.97
N CYS A 47 4.72 2.33 2.50
CA CYS A 47 3.45 1.73 2.92
C CYS A 47 2.23 2.51 2.43
N TYR A 48 2.31 3.84 2.30
CA TYR A 48 1.15 4.70 2.06
C TYR A 48 0.44 4.43 0.73
N ASP A 49 1.17 3.99 -0.29
CA ASP A 49 0.57 3.73 -1.60
C ASP A 49 -0.45 2.58 -1.57
N CYS A 50 -0.41 1.71 -0.55
CA CYS A 50 -1.41 0.65 -0.34
C CYS A 50 -2.25 0.85 0.93
N HIS A 51 -1.72 1.52 1.95
CA HIS A 51 -2.29 1.60 3.30
C HIS A 51 -2.68 3.03 3.71
N SER A 52 -2.92 3.94 2.77
CA SER A 52 -3.38 5.31 3.08
C SER A 52 -4.32 5.84 2.00
N ASN A 53 -5.09 6.88 2.32
CA ASN A 53 -5.90 7.61 1.33
C ASN A 53 -5.07 8.57 0.45
N GLU A 54 -3.75 8.66 0.64
CA GLU A 54 -2.82 9.48 -0.12
C GLU A 54 -1.99 8.62 -1.09
N VAL A 55 -2.66 7.87 -1.98
CA VAL A 55 -1.99 6.92 -2.87
C VAL A 55 -1.34 7.64 -4.04
N LYS A 56 -0.05 7.37 -4.28
CA LYS A 56 0.64 7.80 -5.51
C LYS A 56 0.49 6.74 -6.59
N TYR A 57 -0.57 6.86 -7.37
CA TYR A 57 -0.85 5.95 -8.48
C TYR A 57 0.21 6.08 -9.60
N PRO A 58 0.98 5.02 -9.92
CA PRO A 58 1.90 5.04 -11.04
C PRO A 58 1.15 5.01 -12.37
N TRP A 59 1.76 5.45 -13.48
CA TRP A 59 1.08 5.55 -14.78
C TRP A 59 0.45 4.22 -15.25
N TYR A 60 1.11 3.09 -14.98
CA TYR A 60 0.66 1.75 -15.38
C TYR A 60 -0.56 1.27 -14.57
N SER A 61 -0.93 1.95 -13.49
CA SER A 61 -2.21 1.71 -12.81
C SER A 61 -3.42 2.13 -13.64
N ASN A 62 -3.24 2.71 -14.83
CA ASN A 62 -4.30 2.98 -15.80
C ASN A 62 -4.42 1.91 -16.90
N VAL A 63 -3.51 0.92 -16.94
CA VAL A 63 -3.42 -0.05 -18.05
C VAL A 63 -3.89 -1.42 -17.56
N ALA A 64 -4.91 -1.99 -18.21
CA ALA A 64 -5.38 -3.33 -17.88
C ALA A 64 -4.40 -4.41 -18.40
N PRO A 65 -4.25 -5.54 -17.69
CA PRO A 65 -4.92 -5.92 -16.44
C PRO A 65 -4.25 -5.37 -15.16
N PHE A 66 -3.13 -4.66 -15.28
CA PHE A 66 -2.36 -4.18 -14.12
C PHE A 66 -3.15 -3.23 -13.24
N SER A 67 -3.96 -2.34 -13.85
CA SER A 67 -4.89 -1.46 -13.14
C SER A 67 -5.78 -2.22 -12.17
N TRP A 68 -6.33 -3.37 -12.59
CA TRP A 68 -7.22 -4.20 -11.77
C TRP A 68 -6.48 -4.78 -10.57
N VAL A 69 -5.31 -5.37 -10.80
CA VAL A 69 -4.47 -5.96 -9.74
C VAL A 69 -4.11 -4.88 -8.72
N ILE A 70 -3.60 -3.73 -9.18
CA ILE A 70 -3.19 -2.62 -8.31
C ILE A 70 -4.38 -2.10 -7.50
N SER A 71 -5.54 -1.90 -8.14
CA SER A 71 -6.75 -1.47 -7.46
C SER A 71 -7.18 -2.46 -6.37
N THR A 72 -7.16 -3.76 -6.64
CA THR A 72 -7.47 -4.80 -5.64
C THR A 72 -6.50 -4.75 -4.47
N HIS A 73 -5.19 -4.67 -4.73
CA HIS A 73 -4.18 -4.59 -3.67
C HIS A 73 -4.34 -3.36 -2.78
N ILE A 74 -4.66 -2.20 -3.36
CA ILE A 74 -4.89 -0.97 -2.60
C ILE A 74 -6.17 -1.08 -1.77
N THR A 75 -7.26 -1.57 -2.36
CA THR A 75 -8.54 -1.72 -1.66
C THR A 75 -8.40 -2.67 -0.47
N GLU A 76 -7.81 -3.85 -0.67
CA GLU A 76 -7.60 -4.82 0.41
C GLU A 76 -6.55 -4.34 1.42
N GLY A 77 -5.52 -3.62 0.96
CA GLY A 77 -4.52 -2.98 1.82
C GLY A 77 -5.14 -1.99 2.79
N LYS A 78 -5.94 -1.04 2.29
CA LYS A 78 -6.70 -0.07 3.10
C LYS A 78 -7.68 -0.73 4.06
N LYS A 79 -8.34 -1.80 3.62
CA LYS A 79 -9.29 -2.57 4.45
C LYS A 79 -8.59 -3.24 5.64
N ALA A 80 -7.40 -3.82 5.41
CA ALA A 80 -6.60 -4.41 6.48
C ALA A 80 -6.03 -3.34 7.43
N LEU A 81 -5.53 -2.24 6.87
CA LEU A 81 -4.91 -1.13 7.60
C LEU A 81 -4.93 0.15 6.75
N ASN A 82 -5.48 1.23 7.28
CA ASN A 82 -5.45 2.55 6.69
C ASN A 82 -4.90 3.58 7.68
N PHE A 83 -3.70 4.08 7.39
CA PHE A 83 -3.02 5.09 8.20
C PHE A 83 -3.73 6.44 8.20
N SER A 84 -4.49 6.77 7.16
CA SER A 84 -5.23 8.04 7.07
C SER A 84 -6.48 8.07 7.94
N THR A 85 -6.96 6.93 8.42
CA THR A 85 -8.15 6.80 9.26
C THR A 85 -7.84 6.14 10.59
N TRP A 86 -6.59 6.27 11.05
CA TRP A 86 -6.10 5.62 12.25
C TRP A 86 -6.96 5.90 13.47
N GLU A 87 -7.38 7.14 13.68
CA GLU A 87 -8.18 7.51 14.85
C GLU A 87 -9.62 6.97 14.82
N ASN A 88 -10.08 6.43 13.69
CA ASN A 88 -11.39 5.77 13.59
C ASN A 88 -11.37 4.32 14.09
N TYR A 89 -10.20 3.73 14.30
CA TYR A 89 -10.09 2.38 14.85
C TYR A 89 -10.38 2.36 16.36
N SER A 90 -11.01 1.27 16.83
CA SER A 90 -11.10 1.00 18.27
C SER A 90 -9.70 0.80 18.86
N GLN A 91 -9.56 0.91 20.18
CA GLN A 91 -8.26 0.67 20.81
C GLN A 91 -7.77 -0.78 20.59
N GLU A 92 -8.69 -1.75 20.61
CA GLU A 92 -8.38 -3.16 20.33
C GLU A 92 -7.85 -3.35 18.90
N ASP A 93 -8.52 -2.74 17.92
CA ASP A 93 -8.07 -2.74 16.51
C ASP A 93 -6.69 -2.10 16.36
N LYS A 94 -6.44 -0.97 17.03
CA LYS A 94 -5.13 -0.29 17.01
C LYS A 94 -4.04 -1.22 17.54
N ASP A 95 -4.29 -1.92 18.64
CA ASP A 95 -3.34 -2.86 19.24
C ASP A 95 -3.06 -4.06 18.32
N GLU A 96 -4.09 -4.64 17.69
CA GLU A 96 -3.94 -5.73 16.73
C GLU A 96 -3.17 -5.27 15.48
N LYS A 97 -3.48 -4.09 14.96
CA LYS A 97 -2.80 -3.51 13.79
C LYS A 97 -1.33 -3.21 14.10
N MET A 98 -1.00 -2.71 15.29
CA MET A 98 0.38 -2.53 15.73
C MET A 98 1.16 -3.85 15.79
N LYS A 99 0.54 -4.93 16.30
CA LYS A 99 1.12 -6.28 16.26
C LYS A 99 1.32 -6.77 14.83
N THR A 100 0.38 -6.46 13.93
CA THR A 100 0.47 -6.84 12.52
C THR A 100 1.61 -6.10 11.82
N ILE A 101 1.68 -4.76 11.94
CA ILE A 101 2.77 -3.93 11.43
C ILE A 101 4.13 -4.46 11.92
N PHE A 102 4.23 -4.76 13.22
CA PHE A 102 5.44 -5.29 13.82
C PHE A 102 5.89 -6.62 13.18
N ARG A 103 4.96 -7.54 12.93
CA ARG A 103 5.25 -8.85 12.33
C ARG A 103 5.59 -8.74 10.86
N THR A 104 4.85 -7.93 10.10
CA THR A 104 4.98 -7.86 8.64
C THR A 104 6.17 -7.02 8.21
N ALA A 105 6.61 -6.02 9.00
CA ALA A 105 7.75 -5.15 8.70
C ALA A 105 9.08 -5.91 8.48
N TYR A 106 9.23 -7.14 8.98
CA TYR A 106 10.40 -8.00 8.73
C TYR A 106 10.10 -9.25 7.89
N ALA A 107 8.83 -9.46 7.52
CA ALA A 107 8.39 -10.68 6.87
C ALA A 107 7.81 -10.38 5.48
N SER A 108 6.55 -9.98 5.41
CA SER A 108 5.80 -9.90 4.16
C SER A 108 5.70 -8.50 3.57
N MET A 109 6.08 -7.45 4.30
CA MET A 109 5.95 -6.06 3.84
C MET A 109 7.31 -5.34 3.75
N PRO A 110 7.48 -4.46 2.75
CA PRO A 110 6.61 -4.30 1.57
C PRO A 110 6.65 -5.54 0.66
N LEU A 111 5.62 -5.71 -0.18
CA LEU A 111 5.54 -6.87 -1.08
C LEU A 111 6.73 -6.89 -2.06
N PRO A 112 7.37 -8.05 -2.33
CA PRO A 112 8.49 -8.12 -3.28
C PRO A 112 8.14 -7.62 -4.68
N SER A 113 6.92 -7.89 -5.16
CA SER A 113 6.42 -7.39 -6.45
C SER A 113 6.28 -5.86 -6.48
N TYR A 114 5.95 -5.26 -5.34
CA TYR A 114 5.87 -3.81 -5.20
C TYR A 114 7.27 -3.19 -5.23
N ILE A 115 8.21 -3.76 -4.47
CA ILE A 115 9.61 -3.33 -4.40
C ILE A 115 10.28 -3.39 -5.78
N PHE A 116 9.99 -4.42 -6.58
CA PHE A 116 10.56 -4.55 -7.93
C PHE A 116 10.29 -3.34 -8.83
N LEU A 117 9.14 -2.67 -8.67
CA LEU A 117 8.78 -1.46 -9.42
C LEU A 117 9.00 -0.17 -8.63
N HIS A 118 9.25 -0.27 -7.32
CA HIS A 118 9.44 0.85 -6.40
C HIS A 118 10.63 0.58 -5.49
N GLU A 119 11.84 0.57 -6.04
CA GLU A 119 13.05 0.21 -5.30
C GLU A 119 13.24 1.05 -4.03
N ASN A 120 12.86 2.34 -4.09
CA ASN A 120 12.89 3.27 -2.95
C ASN A 120 11.99 2.86 -1.78
N SER A 121 11.03 1.97 -1.99
CA SER A 121 10.19 1.42 -0.92
C SER A 121 10.85 0.27 -0.16
N ASN A 122 11.98 -0.25 -0.63
CA ASN A 122 12.64 -1.36 0.03
C ASN A 122 13.23 -0.94 1.38
N LEU A 123 12.68 -1.49 2.46
CA LEU A 123 13.13 -1.18 3.82
C LEU A 123 14.51 -1.78 4.12
N THR A 124 15.44 -0.95 4.55
CA THR A 124 16.71 -1.41 5.14
C THR A 124 16.48 -2.11 6.48
N LYS A 125 17.48 -2.86 6.97
CA LYS A 125 17.37 -3.53 8.28
C LYS A 125 17.10 -2.53 9.40
N GLU A 126 17.75 -1.37 9.35
CA GLU A 126 17.61 -0.29 10.32
C GLU A 126 16.20 0.28 10.29
N GLN A 127 15.65 0.57 9.11
CA GLN A 127 14.26 1.04 8.96
C GLN A 127 13.24 0.03 9.47
N ARG A 128 13.45 -1.27 9.20
CA ARG A 128 12.58 -2.34 9.72
C ARG A 128 12.62 -2.40 11.25
N SER A 129 13.79 -2.19 11.85
CA SER A 129 13.92 -2.11 13.32
C SER A 129 13.22 -0.88 13.88
N MET A 130 13.42 0.30 13.27
CA MET A 130 12.74 1.54 13.69
C MET A 130 11.21 1.39 13.71
N ILE A 131 10.62 0.79 12.67
CA ILE A 131 9.17 0.54 12.64
C ILE A 131 8.77 -0.35 13.81
N ARG A 132 9.49 -1.45 14.05
CA ARG A 132 9.16 -2.42 15.10
C ARG A 132 9.30 -1.88 16.51
N ASP A 133 10.32 -1.09 16.75
CA ASP A 133 10.53 -0.50 18.06
C ASP A 133 9.47 0.56 18.35
N TRP A 134 9.08 1.32 17.32
CA TRP A 134 7.99 2.29 17.41
C TRP A 134 6.63 1.67 17.75
N THR A 135 6.32 0.44 17.29
CA THR A 135 5.04 -0.19 17.63
C THR A 135 4.92 -0.57 19.12
N LYS A 136 6.04 -0.58 19.88
CA LYS A 136 6.11 -0.96 21.30
C LYS A 136 5.57 -2.36 21.63
N VAL A 137 5.34 -3.23 20.64
CA VAL A 137 4.81 -4.58 20.84
C VAL A 137 5.76 -5.47 21.66
N ARG A 138 7.06 -5.18 21.62
CA ARG A 138 8.08 -5.86 22.46
C ARG A 138 8.39 -5.16 23.78
N SER A 139 7.88 -3.96 24.01
CA SER A 139 8.13 -3.20 25.23
C SER A 139 7.33 -3.82 26.36
N LYS A 140 7.99 -4.67 27.16
CA LYS A 140 7.59 -4.97 28.54
C LYS A 140 8.22 -3.95 29.46
#